data_AF-A0A958XVX5-F1
#
_entry.id   AF-A0A958XVX5-F1
#
_cell.length_a   1.000
_cell.length_b   1.000
_cell.length_c   1.000
_cell.angle_alpha   90.00
_cell.angle_beta   90.00
_cell.angle_gamma   90.00
#
_symmetry.space_group_name_H-M   'P 1'
#
loop_
_entity.id
_entity.type
_entity.pdbx_description
1 polymer ?
#
loop_
_entity_poly.entity_id
_entity_poly.type
_entity_poly.pdbx_seq_one_letter_code
_entity_poly.pdbx_strand_id
1 'polypeptide(L)'
;QIAAFILACLNKLIVLPIGLFPFSLNIKRAGRNLLPAVLLLVAGFAAALFWGQFARAAFIPYDHYAPAYRDAQTLNEGVDPARQLARVAAHPFEFAGIASRSAARALPSAAAHIVGKFGWEKNYLHPVWLALLGLCLAALVSTESPPLGPFQRAAAGGIVAVYVFLFALTMYALWCPVGATEVTNFQGRYFTPILPLVMLAVANGRLAAKAKVIRICAATVLILGNLAIIAAIMQRYYW
;
A
#
# COMPACT_ATOMS: atom_id res chain seq x y z
N GLN A 1 -20.68 -9.38 -2.15
CA GLN A 1 -19.20 -9.38 -2.06
C GLN A 1 -18.55 -8.78 -3.31
N ILE A 2 -18.86 -9.25 -4.53
CA ILE A 2 -18.31 -8.67 -5.79
C ILE A 2 -18.67 -7.19 -5.99
N ALA A 3 -19.94 -6.81 -5.77
CA ALA A 3 -20.36 -5.40 -5.89
C ALA A 3 -19.62 -4.46 -4.92
N ALA A 4 -19.43 -4.88 -3.66
CA ALA A 4 -18.67 -4.11 -2.66
C ALA A 4 -17.19 -3.96 -3.04
N PHE A 5 -16.61 -5.00 -3.66
CA PHE A 5 -15.24 -4.95 -4.15
C PHE A 5 -15.07 -4.07 -5.40
N ILE A 6 -16.03 -4.11 -6.32
CA ILE A 6 -16.09 -3.19 -7.46
C ILE A 6 -16.21 -1.74 -6.96
N LEU A 7 -17.09 -1.47 -5.99
CA LEU A 7 -17.22 -0.16 -5.35
C LEU A 7 -15.91 0.29 -4.70
N ALA A 8 -15.18 -0.62 -4.04
CA ALA A 8 -13.86 -0.31 -3.48
C ALA A 8 -12.80 0.00 -4.57
N CYS A 9 -12.80 -0.73 -5.69
CA CYS A 9 -11.91 -0.47 -6.83
C CYS A 9 -12.24 0.86 -7.53
N LEU A 10 -13.53 1.23 -7.60
CA LEU A 10 -13.99 2.52 -8.13
C LEU A 10 -13.65 3.68 -7.19
N ASN A 11 -13.77 3.48 -5.87
CA ASN A 11 -13.43 4.50 -4.87
C ASN A 11 -11.92 4.73 -4.76
N LYS A 12 -11.12 3.66 -4.85
CA LYS A 12 -9.66 3.71 -4.80
C LYS A 12 -9.09 2.97 -6.01
N LEU A 13 -8.86 3.71 -7.09
CA LEU A 13 -8.32 3.17 -8.35
C LEU A 13 -7.01 2.40 -8.18
N ILE A 14 -6.22 2.74 -7.15
CA ILE A 14 -5.00 2.00 -6.81
C ILE A 14 -5.26 0.55 -6.40
N VAL A 15 -6.48 0.20 -5.98
CA VAL A 15 -6.92 -1.15 -5.60
C VAL A 15 -7.34 -1.98 -6.82
N LEU A 16 -7.52 -1.34 -7.99
CA LEU A 16 -7.90 -2.01 -9.24
C LEU A 16 -7.03 -3.23 -9.59
N PRO A 17 -5.69 -3.22 -9.43
CA PRO A 17 -4.85 -4.38 -9.68
C PRO A 17 -5.22 -5.60 -8.81
N ILE A 18 -5.65 -5.37 -7.56
CA ILE A 18 -6.16 -6.41 -6.66
C ILE A 18 -7.44 -7.01 -7.26
N GLY A 19 -8.27 -6.16 -7.85
CA GLY A 19 -9.43 -6.46 -8.69
C GLY A 19 -9.24 -7.60 -9.67
N LEU A 20 -8.04 -7.66 -10.25
CA LEU A 20 -7.70 -8.55 -11.35
C LEU A 20 -7.17 -9.91 -10.86
N PHE A 21 -6.75 -10.02 -9.59
CA PHE A 21 -6.14 -11.23 -9.08
C PHE A 21 -7.03 -12.49 -9.19
N PRO A 22 -8.34 -12.47 -8.90
CA PRO A 22 -9.21 -13.64 -9.08
C PRO A 22 -9.21 -14.18 -10.52
N PHE A 23 -8.99 -13.31 -11.50
CA PHE A 23 -8.89 -13.68 -12.90
C PHE A 23 -7.55 -14.36 -13.22
N SER A 24 -6.50 -14.17 -12.41
CA SER A 24 -5.24 -14.91 -12.56
C SER A 24 -5.29 -16.33 -11.98
N LEU A 25 -6.17 -16.59 -11.01
CA LEU A 25 -6.27 -17.89 -10.33
C LEU A 25 -6.80 -19.02 -11.22
N ASN A 26 -7.60 -18.71 -12.23
CA ASN A 26 -8.30 -19.70 -13.06
C ASN A 26 -7.86 -19.71 -14.53
N ILE A 27 -6.58 -19.45 -14.84
CA ILE A 27 -6.07 -19.34 -16.23
C ILE A 27 -6.17 -20.67 -17.01
N LYS A 28 -6.19 -21.83 -16.33
CA LYS A 28 -6.20 -23.14 -16.98
C LYS A 28 -7.59 -23.70 -17.34
N ARG A 29 -8.69 -23.02 -17.02
CA ARG A 29 -10.04 -23.47 -17.43
C ARG A 29 -10.35 -22.99 -18.85
N ALA A 30 -10.33 -23.90 -19.82
CA ALA A 30 -10.83 -23.66 -21.16
C ALA A 30 -12.30 -23.19 -21.09
N GLY A 31 -12.64 -22.10 -21.81
CA GLY A 31 -14.00 -21.53 -21.87
C GLY A 31 -14.28 -20.35 -20.93
N ARG A 32 -13.25 -19.71 -20.33
CA ARG A 32 -13.51 -18.61 -19.40
C ARG A 32 -13.81 -17.28 -20.10
N ASN A 33 -14.93 -16.68 -19.72
CA ASN A 33 -15.28 -15.32 -20.13
C ASN A 33 -14.34 -14.30 -19.45
N LEU A 34 -13.45 -13.67 -20.22
CA LEU A 34 -12.56 -12.60 -19.75
C LEU A 34 -13.24 -11.22 -19.75
N LEU A 35 -14.44 -11.12 -20.31
CA LEU A 35 -15.19 -9.87 -20.41
C LEU A 35 -15.28 -9.12 -19.07
N PRO A 36 -15.55 -9.75 -17.90
CA PRO A 36 -15.62 -9.00 -16.64
C PRO A 36 -14.28 -8.37 -16.24
N ALA A 37 -13.15 -9.03 -16.51
CA ALA A 37 -11.82 -8.49 -16.22
C ALA A 37 -11.49 -7.31 -17.13
N VAL A 38 -11.81 -7.46 -18.42
CA VAL A 38 -11.65 -6.40 -19.42
C VAL A 38 -12.54 -5.20 -19.08
N LEU A 39 -13.81 -5.42 -18.76
CA LEU A 39 -14.73 -4.37 -18.35
C LEU A 39 -14.24 -3.65 -17.09
N LEU A 40 -13.72 -4.39 -16.10
CA LEU A 40 -13.15 -3.79 -14.89
C LEU A 40 -11.92 -2.94 -15.20
N LEU A 41 -11.02 -3.42 -16.07
CA LEU A 41 -9.85 -2.67 -16.53
C LEU A 41 -10.25 -1.40 -17.28
N VAL A 42 -11.17 -1.51 -18.24
CA VAL A 42 -11.66 -0.39 -19.05
C VAL A 42 -12.35 0.64 -18.16
N ALA A 43 -13.25 0.21 -17.27
CA ALA A 43 -13.94 1.10 -16.34
C ALA A 43 -12.96 1.80 -15.38
N GLY A 44 -11.99 1.06 -14.84
CA GLY A 44 -10.97 1.62 -13.95
C GLY A 44 -10.05 2.61 -14.68
N PHE A 45 -9.66 2.31 -15.91
CA PHE A 45 -8.85 3.22 -16.73
C PHE A 45 -9.63 4.48 -17.12
N ALA A 46 -10.88 4.34 -17.56
CA ALA A 46 -11.75 5.47 -17.87
C ALA A 46 -11.97 6.36 -16.63
N ALA A 47 -12.22 5.77 -15.47
CA ALA A 47 -12.34 6.50 -14.21
C ALA A 47 -11.03 7.20 -13.82
N ALA A 48 -9.87 6.58 -14.03
CA ALA A 48 -8.57 7.19 -13.78
C ALA A 48 -8.30 8.39 -14.71
N LEU A 49 -8.63 8.28 -15.99
CA LEU A 49 -8.50 9.39 -16.94
C LEU A 49 -9.44 10.55 -16.59
N PHE A 50 -10.71 10.23 -16.32
CA PHE A 50 -11.70 11.23 -15.94
C PHE A 50 -11.29 11.95 -14.65
N TRP A 51 -10.96 11.20 -13.60
CA TRP A 51 -10.51 11.77 -12.34
C TRP A 51 -9.21 12.55 -12.49
N GLY A 52 -8.25 12.04 -13.26
CA GLY A 52 -6.99 12.73 -13.52
C GLY A 52 -7.17 14.06 -14.24
N GLN A 53 -8.05 14.12 -15.23
CA GLN A 53 -8.40 15.37 -15.92
C GLN A 53 -9.10 16.35 -14.97
N PHE A 54 -10.09 15.88 -14.21
CA PHE A 54 -10.79 16.69 -13.22
C PHE A 54 -9.84 17.24 -12.15
N ALA A 55 -9.04 16.37 -11.53
CA ALA A 55 -8.08 16.74 -10.50
C ALA A 55 -7.03 17.73 -11.03
N ARG A 56 -6.55 17.56 -12.26
CA ARG A 56 -5.63 18.51 -12.90
C ARG A 56 -6.29 19.87 -13.12
N ALA A 57 -7.54 19.91 -13.58
CA ALA A 57 -8.26 21.17 -13.80
C ALA A 57 -8.59 21.90 -12.49
N ALA A 58 -8.83 21.13 -11.41
CA ALA A 58 -9.12 21.66 -10.08
C ALA A 58 -7.87 21.88 -9.20
N PHE A 59 -6.67 21.54 -9.68
CA PHE A 59 -5.45 21.68 -8.90
C PHE A 59 -5.06 23.16 -8.76
N ILE A 60 -4.85 23.59 -7.52
CA ILE A 60 -4.41 24.95 -7.20
C ILE A 60 -2.94 24.85 -6.75
N PRO A 61 -1.99 25.46 -7.47
CA PRO A 61 -0.59 25.49 -7.03
C PRO A 61 -0.43 26.23 -5.71
N TYR A 62 0.61 25.86 -4.94
CA TYR A 62 0.94 26.48 -3.66
C TYR A 62 0.94 28.02 -3.73
N ASP A 63 1.56 28.58 -4.78
CA ASP A 63 1.72 30.02 -4.95
C ASP A 63 0.42 30.78 -5.19
N HIS A 64 -0.64 30.08 -5.60
CA HIS A 64 -1.96 30.66 -5.86
C HIS A 64 -2.84 30.74 -4.61
N TYR A 65 -2.46 30.07 -3.51
CA TYR A 65 -3.14 30.24 -2.23
C TYR A 65 -2.79 31.58 -1.60
N ALA A 66 -3.74 32.18 -0.88
CA ALA A 66 -3.52 33.42 -0.15
C ALA A 66 -2.41 33.25 0.91
N PRO A 67 -1.34 34.06 0.89
CA PRO A 67 -0.20 33.90 1.80
C PRO A 67 -0.58 33.89 3.29
N ALA A 68 -1.58 34.68 3.67
CA ALA A 68 -2.07 34.75 5.05
C ALA A 68 -2.62 33.42 5.60
N TYR A 69 -3.00 32.48 4.73
CA TYR A 69 -3.64 31.23 5.12
C TYR A 69 -2.88 29.98 4.70
N ARG A 70 -1.92 30.07 3.76
CA ARG A 70 -1.33 28.89 3.13
C ARG A 70 -0.19 28.25 3.93
N ASP A 71 0.65 29.06 4.56
CA ASP A 71 1.91 28.60 5.18
C ASP A 71 1.66 27.75 6.44
N ALA A 72 0.50 27.92 7.08
CA ALA A 72 0.08 27.13 8.25
C ALA A 72 -0.64 25.82 7.89
N GLN A 73 -0.87 25.55 6.60
CA GLN A 73 -1.59 24.37 6.13
C GLN A 73 -0.62 23.27 5.66
N THR A 74 -1.14 22.07 5.47
CA THR A 74 -0.36 20.93 4.93
C THR A 74 -0.27 20.99 3.39
N LEU A 75 0.13 22.15 2.87
CA LEU A 75 0.39 22.40 1.46
C LEU A 75 1.89 22.32 1.21
N ASN A 76 2.29 21.62 0.14
CA ASN A 76 3.70 21.44 -0.18
C ASN A 76 4.12 22.43 -1.26
N GLU A 77 5.16 23.21 -0.98
CA GLU A 77 5.78 24.13 -1.93
C GLU A 77 6.38 23.39 -3.14
N GLY A 78 6.32 24.02 -4.31
CA GLY A 78 6.92 23.49 -5.54
C GLY A 78 6.24 22.26 -6.15
N VAL A 79 5.09 21.82 -5.61
CA VAL A 79 4.30 20.72 -6.19
C VAL A 79 3.55 21.19 -7.43
N ASP A 80 3.84 20.54 -8.56
CA ASP A 80 3.09 20.67 -9.81
C ASP A 80 2.98 19.26 -10.44
N PRO A 81 1.81 18.60 -10.31
CA PRO A 81 1.62 17.24 -10.79
C PRO A 81 1.85 17.09 -12.30
N ALA A 82 1.47 18.09 -13.09
CA ALA A 82 1.61 18.02 -14.55
C ALA A 82 3.08 18.07 -14.95
N ARG A 83 3.85 18.99 -14.37
CA ARG A 83 5.30 19.08 -14.61
C ARG A 83 6.05 17.88 -14.05
N GLN A 84 5.65 17.37 -12.89
CA GLN A 84 6.27 16.18 -12.31
C GLN A 84 6.03 14.94 -13.18
N LEU A 85 4.79 14.71 -13.66
CA LEU A 85 4.48 13.59 -14.55
C LEU A 85 5.21 13.71 -15.90
N ALA A 86 5.34 14.92 -16.44
CA ALA A 86 6.13 15.16 -17.65
C ALA A 86 7.62 14.80 -17.43
N ARG A 87 8.19 15.14 -16.27
CA ARG A 87 9.56 14.75 -15.91
C ARG A 87 9.70 13.23 -15.77
N VAL A 88 8.77 12.56 -15.11
CA VAL A 88 8.78 11.09 -15.00
C VAL A 88 8.71 10.43 -16.38
N ALA A 89 7.89 10.96 -17.29
CA ALA A 89 7.81 10.47 -18.67
C ALA A 89 9.11 10.69 -19.46
N ALA A 90 9.81 11.81 -19.23
CA ALA A 90 11.10 12.11 -19.86
C ALA A 90 12.26 11.29 -19.26
N HIS A 91 12.20 10.95 -17.97
CA HIS A 91 13.27 10.27 -17.22
C HIS A 91 12.76 9.07 -16.41
N PRO A 92 12.19 8.03 -17.05
CA PRO A 92 11.51 6.93 -16.36
C PRO A 92 12.44 6.11 -15.45
N PHE A 93 13.71 5.91 -15.87
CA PHE A 93 14.69 5.16 -15.08
C PHE A 93 15.23 5.96 -13.88
N GLU A 94 15.31 7.29 -14.00
CA GLU A 94 15.67 8.17 -12.87
C GLU A 94 14.58 8.06 -11.80
N PHE A 95 13.31 8.20 -12.21
CA PHE A 95 12.18 8.03 -11.31
C PHE A 95 12.14 6.64 -10.67
N ALA A 96 12.35 5.56 -11.45
CA ALA A 96 12.41 4.21 -10.89
C ALA A 96 13.50 4.08 -9.82
N GLY A 97 14.69 4.63 -10.06
CA GLY A 97 15.77 4.66 -9.07
C GLY A 97 15.41 5.47 -7.81
N ILE A 98 14.77 6.63 -7.97
CA ILE A 98 14.27 7.45 -6.86
C ILE A 98 13.24 6.66 -6.05
N ALA A 99 12.21 6.11 -6.70
CA ALA A 99 11.14 5.36 -6.06
C ALA A 99 11.67 4.13 -5.30
N SER A 100 12.59 3.35 -5.89
CA SER A 100 13.17 2.17 -5.23
C SER A 100 14.00 2.53 -4.01
N ARG A 101 14.85 3.57 -4.08
CA ARG A 101 15.65 4.02 -2.93
C ARG A 101 14.75 4.57 -1.82
N SER A 102 13.75 5.37 -2.16
CA SER A 102 12.78 5.91 -1.20
C SER A 102 11.97 4.80 -0.53
N ALA A 103 11.48 3.82 -1.31
CA ALA A 103 10.76 2.66 -0.76
C ALA A 103 11.63 1.83 0.19
N ALA A 104 12.90 1.57 -0.17
CA ALA A 104 13.83 0.84 0.68
C ALA A 104 14.11 1.58 2.00
N ARG A 105 14.33 2.90 1.95
CA ARG A 105 14.51 3.74 3.14
C ARG A 105 13.26 3.78 4.03
N ALA A 106 12.08 3.80 3.42
CA ALA A 106 10.81 3.85 4.14
C ALA A 106 10.40 2.48 4.72
N LEU A 107 10.98 1.37 4.26
CA LEU A 107 10.55 0.02 4.60
C LEU A 107 10.45 -0.24 6.12
N PRO A 108 11.39 0.16 6.99
CA PRO A 108 11.24 -0.03 8.44
C PRO A 108 10.03 0.70 9.01
N SER A 109 9.79 1.95 8.58
CA SER A 109 8.64 2.75 9.02
C SER A 109 7.33 2.20 8.45
N ALA A 110 7.34 1.73 7.20
CA ALA A 110 6.19 1.11 6.56
C ALA A 110 5.82 -0.22 7.25
N ALA A 111 6.81 -1.05 7.59
CA ALA A 111 6.59 -2.27 8.37
C ALA A 111 6.02 -1.95 9.75
N ALA A 112 6.53 -0.92 10.43
CA ALA A 112 6.01 -0.51 11.73
C ALA A 112 4.52 -0.10 11.66
N HIS A 113 4.06 0.55 10.59
CA HIS A 113 2.63 0.86 10.41
C HIS A 113 1.73 -0.35 10.27
N ILE A 114 2.24 -1.47 9.76
CA ILE A 114 1.46 -2.69 9.64
C ILE A 114 1.18 -3.30 11.02
N VAL A 115 2.11 -3.14 11.97
CA VAL A 115 2.09 -3.89 13.24
C VAL A 115 1.92 -3.04 14.50
N GLY A 116 2.23 -1.75 14.51
CA GLY A 116 2.16 -0.99 15.77
C GLY A 116 2.54 0.50 15.74
N LYS A 117 2.59 1.14 14.57
CA LYS A 117 2.64 2.61 14.44
C LYS A 117 1.22 3.14 14.17
N PHE A 118 0.71 4.00 15.05
CA PHE A 118 -0.68 4.44 15.08
C PHE A 118 -0.83 5.95 15.38
N GLY A 119 -2.07 6.45 15.39
CA GLY A 119 -2.39 7.85 15.75
C GLY A 119 -1.68 8.90 14.89
N TRP A 120 -2.00 8.95 13.60
CA TRP A 120 -1.44 9.88 12.61
C TRP A 120 0.10 9.90 12.56
N GLU A 121 0.70 8.71 12.57
CA GLU A 121 2.17 8.50 12.53
C GLU A 121 2.97 8.98 13.75
N LYS A 122 2.31 9.52 14.79
CA LYS A 122 2.99 10.10 15.95
C LYS A 122 3.18 9.10 17.09
N ASN A 123 2.54 7.94 17.05
CA ASN A 123 2.59 6.95 18.11
C ASN A 123 3.24 5.66 17.62
N TYR A 124 4.14 5.13 18.44
CA TYR A 124 4.83 3.88 18.22
C TYR A 124 4.68 3.03 19.46
N LEU A 125 4.38 1.74 19.26
CA LEU A 125 4.73 0.77 20.28
C LEU A 125 6.25 0.71 20.46
N HIS A 126 6.68 0.33 21.67
CA HIS A 126 8.09 0.05 21.94
C HIS A 126 8.65 -0.94 20.90
N PRO A 127 9.92 -0.78 20.42
CA PRO A 127 10.47 -1.60 19.34
C PRO A 127 10.35 -3.12 19.53
N VAL A 128 10.39 -3.59 20.78
CA VAL A 128 10.17 -5.00 21.13
C VAL A 128 8.81 -5.51 20.67
N TRP A 129 7.74 -4.73 20.87
CA TRP A 129 6.39 -5.10 20.41
C TRP A 129 6.30 -5.12 18.89
N LEU A 130 6.91 -4.15 18.21
CA LEU A 130 6.95 -4.11 16.74
C LEU A 130 7.64 -5.37 16.19
N ALA A 131 8.77 -5.76 16.78
CA ALA A 131 9.49 -6.98 16.42
C ALA A 131 8.66 -8.23 16.68
N LEU A 132 8.04 -8.37 17.86
CA LEU A 132 7.22 -9.52 18.21
C LEU A 132 6.00 -9.68 17.29
N LEU A 133 5.28 -8.58 17.02
CA LEU A 133 4.11 -8.59 16.14
C LEU A 133 4.50 -8.88 14.69
N GLY A 134 5.62 -8.31 14.21
CA GLY A 134 6.19 -8.63 12.89
C GLY A 134 6.61 -10.10 12.76
N LEU A 135 7.27 -10.65 13.76
CA LEU A 135 7.66 -12.07 13.79
C LEU A 135 6.43 -12.99 13.84
N CYS A 136 5.40 -12.64 14.61
CA CYS A 136 4.16 -13.39 14.65
C CYS A 136 3.46 -13.41 13.28
N LEU A 137 3.43 -12.27 12.59
CA LEU A 137 2.88 -12.17 11.24
C LEU A 137 3.66 -13.08 10.26
N ALA A 138 4.99 -13.00 10.26
CA ALA A 138 5.85 -13.81 9.40
C ALA A 138 5.73 -15.32 9.71
N ALA A 139 5.64 -15.68 11.00
CA ALA A 139 5.45 -17.06 11.43
C ALA A 139 4.10 -17.60 10.97
N LEU A 140 3.01 -16.85 11.15
CA LEU A 140 1.67 -17.23 10.68
C LEU A 140 1.66 -17.47 9.17
N VAL A 141 2.21 -16.54 8.38
CA VAL A 141 2.33 -16.68 6.92
C VAL A 141 3.12 -17.93 6.52
N SER A 142 4.14 -18.29 7.30
CA SER A 142 4.96 -19.48 7.06
C SER A 142 4.28 -20.80 7.46
N THR A 143 3.17 -20.75 8.22
CA THR A 143 2.34 -21.93 8.51
C THR A 143 1.35 -22.25 7.38
N GLU A 144 1.00 -21.23 6.58
CA GLU A 144 0.04 -21.36 5.50
C GLU A 144 0.70 -21.89 4.22
N SER A 145 0.04 -22.83 3.55
CA SER A 145 0.48 -23.41 2.28
C SER A 145 -0.63 -23.28 1.25
N PRO A 146 -0.92 -22.06 0.77
CA PRO A 146 -1.97 -21.85 -0.22
C PRO A 146 -1.65 -22.66 -1.49
N PRO A 147 -2.67 -23.27 -2.14
CA PRO A 147 -2.48 -24.14 -3.32
C PRO A 147 -2.22 -23.31 -4.59
N LEU A 148 -1.31 -22.34 -4.51
CA LEU A 148 -0.91 -21.46 -5.61
C LEU A 148 0.35 -21.99 -6.29
N GLY A 149 0.26 -22.18 -7.61
CA GLY A 149 1.40 -22.51 -8.45
C GLY A 149 2.36 -21.32 -8.61
N PRO A 150 3.60 -21.56 -9.11
CA PRO A 150 4.62 -20.51 -9.27
C PRO A 150 4.14 -19.30 -10.09
N PHE A 151 3.35 -19.53 -11.14
CA PHE A 151 2.81 -18.45 -11.97
C PHE A 151 1.81 -17.55 -11.20
N GLN A 152 0.94 -18.13 -10.37
CA GLN A 152 -0.03 -17.36 -9.58
C GLN A 152 0.68 -16.54 -8.49
N ARG A 153 1.75 -17.08 -7.91
CA ARG A 153 2.62 -16.35 -6.97
C ARG A 153 3.36 -15.20 -7.66
N ALA A 154 3.90 -15.44 -8.85
CA ALA A 154 4.50 -14.39 -9.67
C ALA A 154 3.48 -13.31 -10.05
N ALA A 155 2.25 -13.69 -10.39
CA ALA A 155 1.17 -12.74 -10.67
C ALA A 155 0.80 -11.91 -9.43
N ALA A 156 0.69 -12.52 -8.24
CA ALA A 156 0.48 -11.80 -6.99
C ALA A 156 1.63 -10.80 -6.71
N GLY A 157 2.88 -11.23 -6.89
CA GLY A 157 4.06 -10.37 -6.76
C GLY A 157 4.07 -9.23 -7.78
N GLY A 158 3.68 -9.49 -9.03
CA GLY A 158 3.54 -8.47 -10.07
C GLY A 158 2.48 -7.42 -9.74
N ILE A 159 1.32 -7.85 -9.22
CA ILE A 159 0.26 -6.93 -8.77
C ILE A 159 0.75 -6.04 -7.61
N VAL A 160 1.48 -6.62 -6.66
CA VAL A 160 2.12 -5.87 -5.56
C VAL A 160 3.11 -4.85 -6.11
N ALA A 161 3.97 -5.24 -7.05
CA ALA A 161 4.95 -4.33 -7.66
C ALA A 161 4.28 -3.16 -8.41
N VAL A 162 3.24 -3.45 -9.20
CA VAL A 162 2.44 -2.42 -9.90
C VAL A 162 1.78 -1.48 -8.90
N TYR A 163 1.20 -2.00 -7.83
CA TYR A 163 0.61 -1.17 -6.77
C TYR A 163 1.64 -0.23 -6.14
N VAL A 164 2.80 -0.76 -5.74
CA VAL A 164 3.88 0.03 -5.13
C VAL A 164 4.37 1.11 -6.09
N PHE A 165 4.52 0.79 -7.38
CA PHE A 165 4.90 1.75 -8.41
C PHE A 165 3.85 2.86 -8.58
N LEU A 166 2.58 2.52 -8.75
CA LEU A 166 1.50 3.50 -8.89
C LEU A 166 1.34 4.37 -7.64
N PHE A 167 1.52 3.77 -6.45
CA PHE A 167 1.56 4.50 -5.19
C PHE A 167 2.70 5.52 -5.17
N ALA A 168 3.93 5.07 -5.49
CA ALA A 168 5.10 5.93 -5.54
C ALA A 168 4.93 7.08 -6.52
N LEU A 169 4.38 6.81 -7.72
CA LEU A 169 4.08 7.82 -8.73
C LEU A 169 3.08 8.86 -8.22
N THR A 170 2.03 8.40 -7.55
CA THR A 170 1.01 9.28 -6.97
C THR A 170 1.58 10.16 -5.87
N MET A 171 2.39 9.60 -4.97
CA MET A 171 3.07 10.38 -3.92
C MET A 171 4.06 11.38 -4.52
N TYR A 172 4.85 10.96 -5.51
CA TYR A 172 5.83 11.82 -6.15
C TYR A 172 5.18 12.99 -6.90
N ALA A 173 4.03 12.77 -7.54
CA ALA A 173 3.28 13.80 -8.27
C ALA A 173 2.55 14.78 -7.35
N LEU A 174 2.01 14.32 -6.21
CA LEU A 174 1.11 15.11 -5.37
C LEU A 174 1.77 15.67 -4.10
N TRP A 175 2.88 15.11 -3.65
CA TRP A 175 3.51 15.46 -2.37
C TRP A 175 4.94 15.95 -2.49
N CYS A 176 5.59 15.75 -3.64
CA CYS A 176 6.99 16.13 -3.82
C CYS A 176 7.13 17.30 -4.79
N PRO A 177 8.04 18.26 -4.50
CA PRO A 177 8.34 19.31 -5.45
C PRO A 177 8.85 18.74 -6.78
N VAL A 178 8.68 19.49 -7.85
CA VAL A 178 9.13 19.05 -9.18
C VAL A 178 10.64 18.78 -9.17
N GLY A 179 11.04 17.57 -9.56
CA GLY A 179 12.44 17.15 -9.57
C GLY A 179 13.02 16.74 -8.22
N ALA A 180 12.19 16.48 -7.20
CA ALA A 180 12.63 15.94 -5.92
C ALA A 180 13.48 14.66 -6.08
N THR A 181 14.51 14.52 -5.25
CA THR A 181 15.42 13.36 -5.28
C THR A 181 14.91 12.16 -4.49
N GLU A 182 13.76 12.31 -3.82
CA GLU A 182 13.08 11.28 -3.05
C GLU A 182 11.57 11.40 -3.18
N VAL A 183 10.88 10.26 -3.06
CA VAL A 183 9.44 10.20 -2.84
C VAL A 183 9.20 10.23 -1.33
N THR A 184 8.46 11.24 -0.87
CA THR A 184 8.08 11.37 0.54
C THR A 184 6.74 10.68 0.82
N ASN A 185 6.35 10.61 2.10
CA ASN A 185 5.04 10.12 2.52
C ASN A 185 4.75 8.62 2.23
N PHE A 186 5.80 7.80 2.20
CA PHE A 186 5.69 6.33 2.14
C PHE A 186 5.21 5.74 3.47
N GLN A 187 3.89 5.81 3.72
CA GLN A 187 3.30 5.27 4.94
C GLN A 187 2.80 3.84 4.73
N GLY A 188 3.15 2.95 5.66
CA GLY A 188 2.80 1.52 5.56
C GLY A 188 1.29 1.24 5.56
N ARG A 189 0.48 2.14 6.15
CA ARG A 189 -0.99 2.04 6.15
C ARG A 189 -1.60 2.03 4.74
N TYR A 190 -0.91 2.61 3.76
CA TYR A 190 -1.36 2.58 2.37
C TYR A 190 -1.15 1.22 1.71
N PHE A 191 -0.36 0.33 2.30
CA PHE A 191 -0.08 -1.01 1.78
C PHE A 191 -0.93 -2.10 2.44
N THR A 192 -1.73 -1.77 3.45
CA THR A 192 -2.67 -2.72 4.09
C THR A 192 -3.58 -3.45 3.07
N PRO A 193 -4.15 -2.79 2.04
CA PRO A 193 -5.01 -3.48 1.08
C PRO A 193 -4.30 -4.57 0.26
N ILE A 194 -2.99 -4.42 -0.01
CA ILE A 194 -2.22 -5.41 -0.78
C ILE A 194 -1.55 -6.48 0.08
N LEU A 195 -1.59 -6.35 1.40
CA LEU A 195 -0.94 -7.27 2.31
C LEU A 195 -1.38 -8.73 2.12
N PRO A 196 -2.67 -9.05 1.88
CA PRO A 196 -3.08 -10.42 1.56
C PRO A 196 -2.40 -10.99 0.31
N LEU A 197 -2.16 -10.18 -0.73
CA LEU A 197 -1.45 -10.61 -1.94
C LEU A 197 0.03 -10.85 -1.67
N VAL A 198 0.66 -9.99 -0.86
CA VAL A 198 2.03 -10.20 -0.38
C VAL A 198 2.12 -11.55 0.35
N MET A 199 1.20 -11.80 1.29
CA MET A 199 1.14 -13.05 2.05
C MET A 199 0.94 -14.26 1.13
N LEU A 200 0.04 -14.20 0.16
CA LEU A 200 -0.17 -15.28 -0.82
C LEU A 200 1.06 -15.55 -1.68
N ALA A 201 1.82 -14.50 -2.04
CA ALA A 201 3.04 -14.65 -2.82
C ALA A 201 4.15 -15.36 -2.00
N VAL A 202 4.28 -15.05 -0.71
CA VAL A 202 5.41 -15.51 0.14
C VAL A 202 5.11 -16.72 1.05
N ALA A 203 3.84 -17.03 1.31
CA ALA A 203 3.43 -18.16 2.17
C ALA A 203 3.98 -19.48 1.65
N ASN A 204 4.55 -20.33 2.50
CA ASN A 204 5.38 -21.44 2.05
C ASN A 204 5.18 -22.76 2.82
N GLY A 205 4.32 -22.78 3.84
CA GLY A 205 4.03 -23.97 4.64
C GLY A 205 5.20 -24.54 5.44
N ARG A 206 6.38 -23.89 5.48
CA ARG A 206 7.59 -24.42 6.15
C ARG A 206 7.38 -24.67 7.65
N LEU A 207 6.44 -23.97 8.26
CA LEU A 207 6.09 -24.11 9.68
C LEU A 207 4.74 -24.79 9.91
N ALA A 208 4.14 -25.45 8.90
CA ALA A 208 2.82 -26.06 9.01
C ALA A 208 2.69 -27.05 10.18
N ALA A 209 3.74 -27.84 10.45
CA ALA A 209 3.78 -28.78 11.59
C ALA A 209 3.66 -28.07 12.96
N LYS A 210 4.03 -26.79 13.05
CA LYS A 210 3.96 -25.98 14.27
C LYS A 210 2.78 -25.01 14.28
N ALA A 211 1.84 -25.13 13.34
CA ALA A 211 0.75 -24.17 13.15
C ALA A 211 -0.08 -23.94 14.43
N LYS A 212 -0.42 -25.00 15.17
CA LYS A 212 -1.20 -24.87 16.42
C LYS A 212 -0.47 -24.00 17.47
N VAL A 213 0.81 -24.27 17.71
CA VAL A 213 1.62 -23.53 18.69
C VAL A 213 1.81 -22.09 18.22
N ILE A 214 2.14 -21.87 16.94
CA ILE A 214 2.34 -20.54 16.37
C ILE A 214 1.05 -19.71 16.47
N ARG A 215 -0.12 -20.30 16.21
CA ARG A 215 -1.41 -19.60 16.35
C ARG A 215 -1.69 -19.18 17.79
N ILE A 216 -1.39 -20.04 18.77
CA ILE A 216 -1.52 -19.71 20.19
C ILE A 216 -0.55 -18.58 20.56
N CYS A 217 0.74 -18.70 20.24
CA CYS A 217 1.73 -17.66 20.51
C CYS A 217 1.36 -16.33 19.85
N ALA A 218 0.92 -16.36 18.60
CA ALA A 218 0.51 -15.16 17.87
C ALA A 218 -0.73 -14.52 18.48
N ALA A 219 -1.73 -15.31 18.90
CA ALA A 219 -2.90 -14.80 19.61
C ALA A 219 -2.51 -14.13 20.94
N THR A 220 -1.63 -14.77 21.72
CA THR A 220 -1.11 -14.18 22.97
C THR A 220 -0.38 -12.87 22.72
N VAL A 221 0.57 -12.84 21.78
CA VAL A 221 1.33 -11.63 21.43
C VAL A 221 0.40 -10.53 20.91
N LEU A 222 -0.62 -10.87 20.12
CA LEU A 222 -1.60 -9.91 19.63
C LEU A 222 -2.43 -9.31 20.77
N ILE A 223 -2.90 -10.13 21.72
CA ILE A 223 -3.65 -9.65 22.89
C ILE A 223 -2.77 -8.72 23.72
N LEU A 224 -1.57 -9.15 24.08
CA LEU A 224 -0.65 -8.34 24.87
C LEU A 224 -0.21 -7.06 24.13
N GLY A 225 0.00 -7.14 22.82
CA GLY A 225 0.30 -5.99 21.98
C GLY A 225 -0.83 -4.96 21.97
N ASN A 226 -2.10 -5.39 21.88
CA ASN A 226 -3.24 -4.48 21.96
C ASN A 226 -3.37 -3.84 23.35
N LEU A 227 -3.10 -4.59 24.43
CA LEU A 227 -3.03 -4.03 25.77
C LEU A 227 -1.90 -2.98 25.89
N ALA A 228 -0.74 -3.24 25.27
CA ALA A 228 0.35 -2.27 25.21
C ALA A 228 -0.02 -1.00 24.43
N ILE A 229 -0.82 -1.12 23.35
CA ILE A 229 -1.36 0.03 22.62
C ILE A 229 -2.27 0.85 23.54
N ILE A 230 -3.20 0.20 24.23
CA ILE A 230 -4.12 0.87 25.16
C ILE A 230 -3.31 1.60 26.25
N ALA A 231 -2.33 0.93 26.85
CA ALA A 231 -1.46 1.53 27.86
C ALA A 231 -0.69 2.75 27.32
N ALA A 232 -0.15 2.66 26.10
CA ALA A 232 0.56 3.77 25.46
C ALA A 232 -0.37 4.96 25.14
N ILE A 233 -1.61 4.71 24.74
CA ILE A 233 -2.63 5.75 24.55
C ILE A 233 -2.96 6.41 25.89
N MET A 234 -3.20 5.61 26.94
CA MET A 234 -3.50 6.12 28.27
C MET A 234 -2.36 7.01 28.78
N GLN A 235 -1.12 6.52 28.70
CA GLN A 235 0.08 7.27 29.12
C GLN A 235 0.30 8.56 28.32
N ARG A 236 -0.15 8.64 27.07
CA ARG A 236 0.08 9.85 26.25
C ARG A 236 -0.96 10.93 26.49
N TYR A 237 -2.21 10.53 26.72
CA TYR A 237 -3.35 11.45 26.67
C TYR A 237 -4.00 11.71 28.03
N TYR A 238 -3.76 10.86 29.04
CA TYR A 238 -4.47 10.91 30.31
C TYR A 238 -3.55 10.96 31.53
N TRP A 239 -2.27 10.63 31.38
CA TRP A 239 -1.24 10.66 32.42
C TRP A 239 -0.04 11.45 31.91
#